data_AF-G9PM66-F1
#
_entry.id   AF-G9PM66-F1
#
_cell.length_a   1.000
_cell.length_b   1.000
_cell.length_c   1.000
_cell.angle_alpha   90.00
_cell.angle_beta   90.00
_cell.angle_gamma   90.00
#
_symmetry.space_group_name_H-M   'P 1'
#
loop_
_entity.id
_entity.type
_entity.pdbx_description
1 polymer ?
#
loop_
_entity_poly.entity_id
_entity_poly.type
_entity_poly.pdbx_seq_one_letter_code
_entity_poly.pdbx_strand_id
1 'polypeptide(L)'
;MSTRESYRKGSVVLRGTQIPTQTTDARLLSSAADADWLHSDPWRVMRIQAEFIEGFGALAELGPAVSVFGSARTKSEDPAYRAAVEVGAGLARAGYAVITGGGPGMMEAANRGCHEAGGTSVGLGIELPHEQGMNDYVDLGVNFRYFFARKTMFVKYSDGFVVMPGGMGTLDELFEALTLVQTQKISSFPIALVDSGYWGGLLEWVRTTMIDRGTISSTDPDLLHVVDGAEEAVDYVVGAARRLRNGQGGA
;
A
#
# COMPACT_ATOMS: atom_id res chain seq x y z
N MET A 1 22.36 42.51 48.21
CA MET A 1 21.58 41.30 47.89
C MET A 1 22.40 40.50 46.87
N SER A 2 22.87 39.30 47.25
CA SER A 2 23.62 38.43 46.33
C SER A 2 22.67 37.91 45.24
N THR A 3 22.94 38.24 43.99
CA THR A 3 22.17 37.74 42.83
C THR A 3 22.36 36.23 42.73
N ARG A 4 21.31 35.48 43.10
CA ARG A 4 21.30 34.03 43.04
C ARG A 4 21.50 33.57 41.60
N GLU A 5 22.54 32.77 41.37
CA GLU A 5 22.85 32.18 40.06
C GLU A 5 21.63 31.44 39.49
N SER A 6 21.35 31.67 38.21
CA SER A 6 20.18 31.15 37.51
C SER A 6 20.52 30.63 36.12
N TYR A 7 19.99 29.46 35.78
CA TYR A 7 20.16 28.79 34.49
C TYR A 7 18.80 28.66 33.79
N ARG A 8 18.75 28.83 32.45
CA ARG A 8 17.52 28.66 31.66
C ARG A 8 17.58 27.37 30.84
N LYS A 9 16.58 26.50 31.00
CA LYS A 9 16.36 25.28 30.19
C LYS A 9 15.04 25.46 29.40
N GLY A 10 15.13 26.04 28.21
CA GLY A 10 13.93 26.42 27.44
C GLY A 10 13.08 27.43 28.22
N SER A 11 11.81 27.11 28.46
CA SER A 11 10.88 27.92 29.24
C SER A 11 11.08 27.85 30.76
N VAL A 12 11.97 26.98 31.26
CA VAL A 12 12.16 26.72 32.70
C VAL A 12 13.38 27.46 33.25
N VAL A 13 13.24 28.12 34.41
CA VAL A 13 14.34 28.77 35.17
C VAL A 13 14.75 27.90 36.36
N LEU A 14 16.03 27.52 36.43
CA LEU A 14 16.63 26.68 37.46
C LEU A 14 17.61 27.52 38.30
N ARG A 15 17.69 27.28 39.61
CA ARG A 15 18.59 27.99 40.54
C ARG A 15 19.15 27.07 41.61
N GLY A 16 20.34 27.39 42.13
CA GLY A 16 21.00 26.59 43.18
C GLY A 16 21.25 25.15 42.72
N THR A 17 20.93 24.16 43.56
CA THR A 17 21.16 22.73 43.29
C THR A 17 20.38 22.15 42.11
N GLN A 18 19.45 22.91 41.52
CA GLN A 18 18.70 22.53 40.33
C GLN A 18 19.41 22.88 39.02
N ILE A 19 20.51 23.65 39.06
CA ILE A 19 21.30 23.97 37.86
C ILE A 19 22.06 22.70 37.42
N PRO A 20 21.82 22.20 36.19
CA PRO A 20 22.46 20.99 35.72
C PRO A 20 23.94 21.22 35.40
N THR A 21 24.77 20.19 35.58
CA THR A 21 26.20 20.22 35.24
C THR A 21 26.48 20.16 33.73
N GLN A 22 25.49 19.77 32.94
CA GLN A 22 25.55 19.71 31.48
C GLN A 22 24.28 20.28 30.86
N THR A 23 24.45 20.95 29.71
CA THR A 23 23.32 21.41 28.89
C THR A 23 22.52 20.21 28.35
N THR A 24 21.34 20.49 27.80
CA THR A 24 20.51 19.41 27.23
C THR A 24 21.15 18.86 25.95
N ASP A 25 21.70 19.74 25.09
CA ASP A 25 22.40 19.35 23.87
C ASP A 25 23.68 18.56 24.16
N ALA A 26 24.48 18.97 25.16
CA ALA A 26 25.68 18.23 25.53
C ALA A 26 25.37 16.79 25.97
N ARG A 27 24.22 16.56 26.61
CA ARG A 27 23.74 15.22 26.96
C ARG A 27 23.25 14.44 25.74
N LEU A 28 22.47 15.08 24.87
CA LEU A 28 21.96 14.46 23.63
C LEU A 28 23.10 14.03 22.69
N LEU A 29 24.14 14.88 22.57
CA LEU A 29 25.29 14.66 21.69
C LEU A 29 26.39 13.80 22.34
N SER A 30 26.22 13.39 23.60
CA SER A 30 27.18 12.52 24.28
C SER A 30 27.05 11.07 23.77
N SER A 31 28.18 10.41 23.56
CA SER A 31 28.24 9.06 22.97
C SER A 31 27.96 7.92 23.97
N ALA A 32 27.43 8.21 25.16
CA ALA A 32 27.53 7.34 26.33
C ALA A 32 26.27 6.52 26.66
N ALA A 33 25.29 6.43 25.76
CA ALA A 33 24.07 5.65 25.99
C ALA A 33 24.09 4.31 25.25
N ASP A 34 23.62 3.26 25.92
CA ASP A 34 23.35 1.96 25.32
C ASP A 34 22.23 2.07 24.26
N ALA A 35 22.29 1.25 23.22
CA ALA A 35 21.38 1.28 22.07
C ALA A 35 20.15 0.36 22.22
N ASP A 36 20.01 -0.34 23.34
CA ASP A 36 18.92 -1.28 23.64
C ASP A 36 17.51 -0.73 23.38
N TRP A 37 17.31 0.58 23.59
CA TRP A 37 16.03 1.24 23.35
C TRP A 37 15.57 1.13 21.89
N LEU A 38 16.47 0.96 20.92
CA LEU A 38 16.13 0.75 19.50
C LEU A 38 15.29 -0.51 19.25
N HIS A 39 15.39 -1.49 20.15
CA HIS A 39 14.70 -2.78 20.05
C HIS A 39 13.45 -2.86 20.94
N SER A 40 13.13 -1.80 21.66
CA SER A 40 11.97 -1.71 22.55
C SER A 40 10.70 -1.30 21.80
N ASP A 41 9.54 -1.74 22.31
CA ASP A 41 8.24 -1.39 21.72
C ASP A 41 7.95 0.12 21.66
N PRO A 42 8.31 0.94 22.67
CA PRO A 42 8.15 2.39 22.56
C PRO A 42 8.86 2.98 21.33
N TRP A 43 10.07 2.51 21.01
CA TRP A 43 10.75 2.98 19.81
C TRP A 43 10.12 2.43 18.53
N ARG A 44 9.63 1.18 18.54
CA ARG A 44 8.88 0.62 17.40
C ARG A 44 7.63 1.44 17.10
N VAL A 45 6.88 1.89 18.10
CA VAL A 45 5.71 2.77 17.91
C VAL A 45 6.11 4.07 17.17
N MET A 46 7.23 4.68 17.55
CA MET A 46 7.72 5.89 16.87
C MET A 46 8.13 5.60 15.42
N ARG A 47 8.76 4.45 15.14
CA ARG A 47 9.10 4.04 13.76
C ARG A 47 7.87 3.76 12.91
N ILE A 48 6.86 3.08 13.48
CA ILE A 48 5.58 2.82 12.82
C ILE A 48 4.89 4.14 12.48
N GLN A 49 4.86 5.08 13.44
CA GLN A 49 4.30 6.41 13.21
C GLN A 49 5.04 7.14 12.07
N ALA A 50 6.37 7.06 12.04
CA ALA A 50 7.17 7.66 10.96
C ALA A 50 6.82 7.08 9.58
N GLU A 51 6.65 5.76 9.45
CA GLU A 51 6.25 5.15 8.16
C GLU A 51 4.86 5.62 7.69
N PHE A 52 3.91 5.84 8.61
CA PHE A 52 2.64 6.44 8.25
C PHE A 52 2.77 7.90 7.82
N ILE A 53 3.61 8.69 8.49
CA ILE A 53 3.86 10.10 8.11
C ILE A 53 4.48 10.17 6.71
N GLU A 54 5.52 9.37 6.45
CA GLU A 54 6.22 9.30 5.17
C GLU A 54 5.30 8.82 4.05
N GLY A 55 4.60 7.70 4.27
CA GLY A 55 3.66 7.15 3.30
C GLY A 55 2.50 8.11 2.99
N PHE A 56 1.93 8.76 4.02
CA PHE A 56 0.86 9.73 3.79
C PHE A 56 1.34 10.99 3.09
N GLY A 57 2.53 11.49 3.44
CA GLY A 57 3.12 12.66 2.80
C GLY A 57 3.46 12.41 1.33
N ALA A 58 4.07 11.27 1.01
CA ALA A 58 4.47 10.93 -0.35
C ALA A 58 3.29 10.75 -1.31
N LEU A 59 2.16 10.22 -0.82
CA LEU A 59 1.00 9.89 -1.65
C LEU A 59 -0.12 10.94 -1.59
N ALA A 60 0.05 12.04 -0.83
CA ALA A 60 -0.99 13.02 -0.55
C ALA A 60 -1.60 13.66 -1.81
N GLU A 61 -0.81 13.87 -2.84
CA GLU A 61 -1.20 14.57 -4.08
C GLU A 61 -1.27 13.63 -5.29
N LEU A 62 -1.28 12.30 -5.07
CA LEU A 62 -1.22 11.31 -6.16
C LEU A 62 -2.41 11.40 -7.13
N GLY A 63 -3.58 11.83 -6.64
CA GLY A 63 -4.82 11.82 -7.41
C GLY A 63 -5.45 10.41 -7.50
N PRO A 64 -6.34 10.17 -8.47
CA PRO A 64 -6.97 8.86 -8.68
C PRO A 64 -5.91 7.80 -9.01
N ALA A 65 -5.97 6.65 -8.33
CA ALA A 65 -5.06 5.55 -8.59
C ALA A 65 -5.76 4.18 -8.48
N VAL A 66 -5.14 3.17 -9.07
CA VAL A 66 -5.55 1.77 -8.97
C VAL A 66 -4.34 0.94 -8.57
N SER A 67 -4.49 0.11 -7.53
CA SER A 67 -3.46 -0.83 -7.13
C SER A 67 -3.54 -2.10 -7.97
N VAL A 68 -2.40 -2.55 -8.48
CA VAL A 68 -2.26 -3.76 -9.29
C VAL A 68 -1.40 -4.78 -8.56
N PHE A 69 -1.94 -5.98 -8.37
CA PHE A 69 -1.27 -7.09 -7.69
C PHE A 69 -1.07 -8.28 -8.62
N GLY A 70 -0.06 -9.10 -8.32
CA GLY A 70 0.19 -10.34 -9.02
C GLY A 70 1.50 -10.99 -8.59
N SER A 71 1.85 -12.08 -9.24
CA SER A 71 3.07 -12.85 -8.93
C SER A 71 4.35 -12.04 -9.18
N ALA A 72 5.25 -12.04 -8.19
CA ALA A 72 6.64 -11.55 -8.34
C ALA A 72 7.51 -12.46 -9.22
N ARG A 73 7.03 -13.67 -9.54
CA ARG A 73 7.82 -14.73 -10.21
C ARG A 73 7.52 -14.87 -11.69
N THR A 74 6.50 -14.19 -12.19
CA THR A 74 6.13 -14.24 -13.61
C THR A 74 7.24 -13.63 -14.45
N LYS A 75 7.63 -14.31 -15.52
CA LYS A 75 8.68 -13.84 -16.44
C LYS A 75 8.09 -12.96 -17.55
N SER A 76 8.92 -12.12 -18.14
CA SER A 76 8.57 -11.23 -19.25
C SER A 76 7.99 -11.93 -20.49
N GLU A 77 8.32 -13.20 -20.70
CA GLU A 77 7.85 -13.98 -21.85
C GLU A 77 6.44 -14.55 -21.65
N ASP A 78 5.93 -14.53 -20.42
CA ASP A 78 4.62 -15.06 -20.07
C ASP A 78 3.51 -14.15 -20.66
N PRO A 79 2.50 -14.68 -21.37
CA PRO A 79 1.37 -13.89 -21.85
C PRO A 79 0.69 -13.06 -20.76
N ALA A 80 0.64 -13.57 -19.53
CA ALA A 80 0.04 -12.84 -18.40
C ALA A 80 0.87 -11.62 -17.98
N TYR A 81 2.20 -11.62 -18.21
CA TYR A 81 3.04 -10.43 -18.04
C TYR A 81 2.62 -9.34 -19.05
N ARG A 82 2.42 -9.69 -20.33
CA ARG A 82 1.95 -8.73 -21.34
C ARG A 82 0.58 -8.16 -20.98
N ALA A 83 -0.34 -8.99 -20.51
CA ALA A 83 -1.64 -8.52 -20.04
C ALA A 83 -1.51 -7.49 -18.90
N ALA A 84 -0.60 -7.71 -17.94
CA ALA A 84 -0.32 -6.75 -16.88
C ALA A 84 0.27 -5.42 -17.39
N VAL A 85 1.13 -5.45 -18.41
CA VAL A 85 1.60 -4.23 -19.11
C VAL A 85 0.42 -3.48 -19.73
N GLU A 86 -0.48 -4.19 -20.41
CA GLU A 86 -1.66 -3.59 -21.05
C GLU A 86 -2.63 -2.98 -20.02
N VAL A 87 -2.81 -3.64 -18.87
CA VAL A 87 -3.57 -3.08 -17.72
C VAL A 87 -2.94 -1.78 -17.25
N GLY A 88 -1.63 -1.77 -16.96
CA GLY A 88 -0.94 -0.56 -16.48
C GLY A 88 -1.06 0.60 -17.46
N ALA A 89 -0.88 0.33 -18.75
CA ALA A 89 -1.01 1.33 -19.81
C ALA A 89 -2.46 1.82 -19.98
N GLY A 90 -3.45 0.93 -19.84
CA GLY A 90 -4.87 1.27 -19.91
C GLY A 90 -5.29 2.18 -18.75
N LEU A 91 -4.85 1.88 -17.52
CA LEU A 91 -5.10 2.71 -16.35
C LEU A 91 -4.50 4.11 -16.51
N ALA A 92 -3.25 4.20 -16.97
CA ALA A 92 -2.59 5.47 -17.25
C ALA A 92 -3.36 6.30 -18.27
N ARG A 93 -3.76 5.71 -19.41
CA ARG A 93 -4.59 6.38 -20.42
C ARG A 93 -5.95 6.82 -19.90
N ALA A 94 -6.49 6.13 -18.89
CA ALA A 94 -7.74 6.48 -18.23
C ALA A 94 -7.60 7.61 -17.18
N GLY A 95 -6.38 8.11 -16.95
CA GLY A 95 -6.07 9.18 -16.00
C GLY A 95 -5.86 8.69 -14.57
N TYR A 96 -5.48 7.42 -14.39
CA TYR A 96 -5.19 6.82 -13.09
C TYR A 96 -3.70 6.56 -12.93
N ALA A 97 -3.16 6.88 -11.76
CA ALA A 97 -1.86 6.36 -11.34
C ALA A 97 -1.96 4.85 -11.08
N VAL A 98 -0.84 4.14 -11.21
CA VAL A 98 -0.76 2.70 -10.95
C VAL A 98 0.11 2.46 -9.73
N ILE A 99 -0.45 1.81 -8.71
CA ILE A 99 0.25 1.47 -7.48
C ILE A 99 0.56 -0.03 -7.48
N THR A 100 1.81 -0.41 -7.23
CA THR A 100 2.21 -1.82 -7.09
C THR A 100 3.08 -2.00 -5.86
N GLY A 101 3.50 -3.24 -5.57
CA GLY A 101 4.52 -3.51 -4.56
C GLY A 101 5.95 -3.14 -4.97
N GLY A 102 6.16 -2.62 -6.20
CA GLY A 102 7.46 -2.18 -6.72
C GLY A 102 8.44 -3.31 -7.05
N GLY A 103 8.06 -4.57 -6.85
CA GLY A 103 8.93 -5.73 -7.13
C GLY A 103 8.94 -6.16 -8.60
N PRO A 104 9.55 -7.32 -8.91
CA PRO A 104 9.60 -7.89 -10.26
C PRO A 104 8.25 -8.53 -10.68
N GLY A 105 8.23 -9.11 -11.88
CA GLY A 105 7.10 -9.89 -12.38
C GLY A 105 5.88 -9.03 -12.72
N MET A 106 4.70 -9.41 -12.24
CA MET A 106 3.45 -8.69 -12.55
C MET A 106 3.45 -7.25 -12.05
N MET A 107 4.16 -6.97 -10.95
CA MET A 107 4.30 -5.61 -10.42
C MET A 107 5.10 -4.73 -11.39
N GLU A 108 6.28 -5.21 -11.81
CA GLU A 108 7.08 -4.55 -12.85
C GLU A 108 6.31 -4.37 -14.15
N ALA A 109 5.58 -5.39 -14.61
CA ALA A 109 4.78 -5.31 -15.83
C ALA A 109 3.76 -4.15 -15.78
N ALA A 110 3.00 -4.05 -14.69
CA ALA A 110 2.02 -2.99 -14.50
C ALA A 110 2.69 -1.60 -14.36
N ASN A 111 3.80 -1.50 -13.62
CA ASN A 111 4.58 -0.27 -13.51
C ASN A 111 5.10 0.19 -14.88
N ARG A 112 5.68 -0.75 -15.64
CA ARG A 112 6.18 -0.53 -17.00
C ARG A 112 5.10 0.01 -17.91
N GLY A 113 3.95 -0.66 -17.97
CA GLY A 113 2.84 -0.23 -18.82
C GLY A 113 2.35 1.18 -18.47
N CYS A 114 2.27 1.49 -17.18
CA CYS A 114 1.89 2.82 -16.71
C CYS A 114 2.90 3.90 -17.12
N HIS A 115 4.18 3.66 -16.82
CA HIS A 115 5.29 4.57 -17.09
C HIS A 115 5.44 4.84 -18.60
N GLU A 116 5.47 3.79 -19.43
CA GLU A 116 5.59 3.91 -20.89
C GLU A 116 4.38 4.64 -21.53
N ALA A 117 3.21 4.60 -20.87
CA ALA A 117 2.02 5.33 -21.29
C ALA A 117 1.96 6.79 -20.76
N GLY A 118 2.98 7.24 -20.02
CA GLY A 118 3.07 8.59 -19.47
C GLY A 118 2.21 8.83 -18.22
N GLY A 119 1.76 7.77 -17.54
CA GLY A 119 1.10 7.86 -16.24
C GLY A 119 2.10 7.87 -15.08
N THR A 120 1.61 8.13 -13.86
CA THR A 120 2.43 8.06 -12.64
C THR A 120 2.50 6.63 -12.13
N SER A 121 3.69 6.03 -12.18
CA SER A 121 3.95 4.67 -11.69
C SER A 121 4.49 4.67 -10.26
N VAL A 122 3.78 4.03 -9.34
CA VAL A 122 4.08 4.00 -7.90
C VAL A 122 4.53 2.61 -7.47
N GLY A 123 5.56 2.54 -6.63
CA GLY A 123 6.07 1.31 -6.02
C GLY A 123 6.11 1.41 -4.50
N LEU A 124 5.32 0.57 -3.82
CA LEU A 124 5.30 0.45 -2.36
C LEU A 124 6.10 -0.79 -1.94
N GLY A 125 7.41 -0.62 -1.83
CA GLY A 125 8.35 -1.68 -1.46
C GLY A 125 8.19 -2.14 -0.02
N ILE A 126 8.71 -3.34 0.29
CA ILE A 126 8.73 -3.89 1.65
C ILE A 126 10.10 -4.53 1.91
N GLU A 127 10.64 -4.31 3.11
CA GLU A 127 11.89 -4.95 3.54
C GLU A 127 11.71 -6.48 3.62
N LEU A 128 12.46 -7.21 2.80
CA LEU A 128 12.48 -8.68 2.76
C LEU A 128 13.92 -9.21 2.86
N PRO A 129 14.12 -10.47 3.33
CA PRO A 129 15.45 -11.09 3.37
C PRO A 129 16.08 -11.28 1.98
N HIS A 130 15.25 -11.45 0.96
CA HIS A 130 15.59 -11.66 -0.45
C HIS A 130 14.61 -10.86 -1.32
N GLU A 131 14.92 -10.61 -2.60
CA GLU A 131 14.13 -9.72 -3.48
C GLU A 131 14.16 -8.25 -3.02
N GLN A 132 15.35 -7.74 -2.69
CA GLN A 132 15.54 -6.32 -2.39
C GLN A 132 15.75 -5.53 -3.67
N GLY A 133 14.84 -4.62 -3.97
CA GLY A 133 14.94 -3.72 -5.11
C GLY A 133 13.58 -3.22 -5.56
N MET A 134 13.55 -2.01 -6.09
CA MET A 134 12.41 -1.46 -6.79
C MET A 134 12.68 -1.60 -8.29
N ASN A 135 11.69 -2.01 -9.07
CA ASN A 135 11.86 -2.12 -10.51
C ASN A 135 12.10 -0.75 -11.17
N ASP A 136 12.74 -0.76 -12.34
CA ASP A 136 13.21 0.45 -13.03
C ASP A 136 12.08 1.36 -13.56
N TYR A 137 10.83 0.90 -13.53
CA TYR A 137 9.66 1.63 -14.04
C TYR A 137 8.86 2.31 -12.94
N VAL A 138 9.36 2.36 -11.71
CA VAL A 138 8.74 3.12 -10.62
C VAL A 138 9.22 4.57 -10.65
N ASP A 139 8.28 5.50 -10.77
CA ASP A 139 8.53 6.95 -10.71
C ASP A 139 8.52 7.46 -9.26
N LEU A 140 7.58 6.94 -8.45
CA LEU A 140 7.41 7.31 -7.05
C LEU A 140 7.50 6.07 -6.16
N GLY A 141 8.58 5.97 -5.39
CA GLY A 141 8.89 4.83 -4.54
C GLY A 141 8.80 5.13 -3.06
N VAL A 142 8.13 4.28 -2.28
CA VAL A 142 8.18 4.30 -0.81
C VAL A 142 8.51 2.89 -0.32
N ASN A 143 9.57 2.75 0.49
CA ASN A 143 9.98 1.47 1.06
C ASN A 143 9.53 1.37 2.52
N PHE A 144 8.72 0.38 2.83
CA PHE A 144 8.22 0.11 4.17
C PHE A 144 9.04 -0.98 4.85
N ARG A 145 9.07 -0.99 6.18
CA ARG A 145 9.47 -2.17 6.97
C ARG A 145 8.28 -2.93 7.49
N TYR A 146 7.18 -2.23 7.80
CA TYR A 146 6.00 -2.83 8.39
C TYR A 146 4.92 -3.13 7.34
N PHE A 147 4.58 -4.42 7.19
CA PHE A 147 3.56 -4.88 6.24
C PHE A 147 2.23 -4.14 6.36
N PHE A 148 1.73 -3.94 7.59
CA PHE A 148 0.42 -3.32 7.80
C PHE A 148 0.39 -1.83 7.43
N ALA A 149 1.52 -1.12 7.56
CA ALA A 149 1.63 0.28 7.14
C ALA A 149 1.52 0.35 5.60
N ARG A 150 2.26 -0.52 4.91
CA ARG A 150 2.20 -0.67 3.45
C ARG A 150 0.80 -1.02 2.95
N LYS A 151 0.16 -2.02 3.56
CA LYS A 151 -1.21 -2.47 3.25
C LYS A 151 -2.22 -1.33 3.32
N THR A 152 -2.11 -0.50 4.37
CA THR A 152 -2.96 0.69 4.51
C THR A 152 -2.83 1.62 3.31
N MET A 153 -1.64 1.79 2.75
CA MET A 153 -1.42 2.69 1.61
C MET A 153 -2.04 2.17 0.32
N PHE A 154 -1.99 0.85 0.06
CA PHE A 154 -2.64 0.25 -1.11
C PHE A 154 -4.14 0.50 -1.15
N VAL A 155 -4.78 0.48 0.01
CA VAL A 155 -6.22 0.67 0.13
C VAL A 155 -6.58 2.15 0.17
N LYS A 156 -5.87 2.96 0.97
CA LYS A 156 -6.20 4.37 1.19
C LYS A 156 -6.04 5.23 -0.05
N TYR A 157 -5.03 4.95 -0.87
CA TYR A 157 -4.69 5.77 -2.04
C TYR A 157 -5.12 5.15 -3.36
N SER A 158 -5.98 4.14 -3.32
CA SER A 158 -6.50 3.47 -4.51
C SER A 158 -8.02 3.55 -4.55
N ASP A 159 -8.58 3.66 -5.75
CA ASP A 159 -10.02 3.62 -6.00
C ASP A 159 -10.53 2.22 -6.34
N GLY A 160 -9.64 1.23 -6.47
CA GLY A 160 -9.98 -0.15 -6.82
C GLY A 160 -8.75 -1.01 -7.06
N PHE A 161 -8.92 -2.33 -7.20
CA PHE A 161 -7.84 -3.28 -7.48
C PHE A 161 -8.01 -3.97 -8.84
N VAL A 162 -6.88 -4.19 -9.51
CA VAL A 162 -6.74 -5.21 -10.56
C VAL A 162 -5.79 -6.28 -10.04
N VAL A 163 -6.21 -7.54 -10.08
CA VAL A 163 -5.49 -8.67 -9.50
C VAL A 163 -5.17 -9.68 -10.59
N MET A 164 -3.91 -9.67 -11.00
CA MET A 164 -3.32 -10.63 -11.95
C MET A 164 -3.03 -11.96 -11.24
N PRO A 165 -2.84 -13.07 -11.99
CA PRO A 165 -2.42 -14.35 -11.42
C PRO A 165 -1.22 -14.21 -10.46
N GLY A 166 -1.35 -14.76 -9.25
CA GLY A 166 -0.45 -14.44 -8.15
C GLY A 166 -0.47 -15.40 -6.96
N GLY A 167 0.60 -15.39 -6.18
CA GLY A 167 0.77 -16.32 -5.05
C GLY A 167 0.15 -15.82 -3.75
N MET A 168 0.71 -16.26 -2.62
CA MET A 168 0.21 -15.96 -1.27
C MET A 168 0.09 -14.47 -0.98
N GLY A 169 1.07 -13.65 -1.38
CA GLY A 169 0.99 -12.20 -1.19
C GLY A 169 -0.16 -11.56 -1.98
N THR A 170 -0.44 -12.06 -3.18
CA THR A 170 -1.59 -11.60 -3.98
C THR A 170 -2.92 -11.97 -3.33
N LEU A 171 -3.02 -13.19 -2.80
CA LEU A 171 -4.21 -13.65 -2.07
C LEU A 171 -4.43 -12.87 -0.77
N ASP A 172 -3.36 -12.54 -0.05
CA ASP A 172 -3.41 -11.73 1.18
C ASP A 172 -4.07 -10.37 0.90
N GLU A 173 -3.60 -9.63 -0.12
CA GLU A 173 -4.17 -8.33 -0.47
C GLU A 173 -5.60 -8.43 -1.03
N LEU A 174 -5.89 -9.48 -1.81
CA LEU A 174 -7.23 -9.75 -2.32
C LEU A 174 -8.25 -9.97 -1.19
N PHE A 175 -7.96 -10.87 -0.26
CA PHE A 175 -8.88 -11.19 0.83
C PHE A 175 -8.95 -10.09 1.89
N GLU A 176 -7.90 -9.28 2.05
CA GLU A 176 -7.97 -8.09 2.88
C GLU A 176 -8.97 -7.08 2.31
N ALA A 177 -8.88 -6.75 1.02
CA ALA A 177 -9.82 -5.83 0.38
C ALA A 177 -11.27 -6.36 0.44
N LEU A 178 -11.48 -7.65 0.17
CA LEU A 178 -12.81 -8.26 0.30
C LEU A 178 -13.37 -8.13 1.71
N THR A 179 -12.56 -8.42 2.72
CA THR A 179 -12.98 -8.31 4.13
C THR A 179 -13.32 -6.86 4.49
N LEU A 180 -12.56 -5.89 4.00
CA LEU A 180 -12.82 -4.46 4.24
C LEU A 180 -14.13 -4.00 3.59
N VAL A 181 -14.46 -4.48 2.39
CA VAL A 181 -15.74 -4.18 1.72
C VAL A 181 -16.90 -4.90 2.42
N GLN A 182 -16.75 -6.21 2.69
CA GLN A 182 -17.76 -7.03 3.38
C GLN A 182 -18.15 -6.45 4.74
N THR A 183 -17.16 -5.94 5.49
CA THR A 183 -17.37 -5.34 6.82
C THR A 183 -17.72 -3.85 6.77
N GLN A 184 -17.94 -3.29 5.58
CA GLN A 184 -18.28 -1.88 5.34
C GLN A 184 -17.25 -0.88 5.91
N LYS A 185 -15.99 -1.31 6.10
CA LYS A 185 -14.88 -0.41 6.41
C LYS A 185 -14.52 0.45 5.21
N ILE A 186 -14.86 -0.03 4.02
CA ILE A 186 -14.87 0.72 2.77
C ILE A 186 -16.25 0.51 2.15
N SER A 187 -16.91 1.59 1.72
CA SER A 187 -18.30 1.52 1.25
C SER A 187 -18.47 0.73 -0.05
N SER A 188 -17.53 0.88 -0.98
CA SER A 188 -17.49 0.14 -2.24
C SER A 188 -16.10 0.29 -2.83
N PHE A 189 -15.55 -0.80 -3.36
CA PHE A 189 -14.19 -0.87 -3.86
C PHE A 189 -14.14 -1.91 -4.98
N PRO A 190 -14.09 -1.51 -6.27
CA PRO A 190 -14.11 -2.46 -7.38
C PRO A 190 -12.84 -3.33 -7.40
N ILE A 191 -13.03 -4.64 -7.57
CA ILE A 191 -11.96 -5.64 -7.65
C ILE A 191 -12.13 -6.45 -8.93
N ALA A 192 -11.19 -6.31 -9.87
CA ALA A 192 -11.11 -7.14 -11.06
C ALA A 192 -10.07 -8.25 -10.90
N LEU A 193 -10.46 -9.49 -11.16
CA LEU A 193 -9.58 -10.66 -11.22
C LEU A 193 -9.34 -11.01 -12.69
N VAL A 194 -8.09 -10.93 -13.16
CA VAL A 194 -7.74 -11.24 -14.56
C VAL A 194 -7.32 -12.70 -14.69
N ASP A 195 -7.80 -13.38 -15.74
CA ASP A 195 -7.61 -14.80 -16.07
C ASP A 195 -8.60 -15.73 -15.32
N SER A 196 -9.74 -16.00 -15.95
CA SER A 196 -10.77 -16.90 -15.42
C SER A 196 -10.28 -18.34 -15.24
N GLY A 197 -9.33 -18.78 -16.06
CA GLY A 197 -8.69 -20.09 -15.95
C GLY A 197 -7.87 -20.23 -14.67
N TYR A 198 -7.18 -19.16 -14.27
CA TYR A 198 -6.43 -19.11 -13.02
C TYR A 198 -7.33 -19.04 -11.78
N TRP A 199 -8.32 -18.13 -11.77
CA TRP A 199 -9.14 -17.86 -10.59
C TRP A 199 -10.30 -18.84 -10.38
N GLY A 200 -10.70 -19.58 -11.42
CA GLY A 200 -11.91 -20.42 -11.40
C GLY A 200 -11.98 -21.39 -10.22
N GLY A 201 -10.89 -22.11 -9.93
CA GLY A 201 -10.87 -23.09 -8.82
C GLY A 201 -11.04 -22.46 -7.44
N LEU A 202 -10.44 -21.29 -7.20
CA LEU A 202 -10.60 -20.57 -5.94
C LEU A 202 -12.03 -20.08 -5.77
N LEU A 203 -12.59 -19.47 -6.82
CA LEU A 203 -13.93 -18.90 -6.77
C LEU A 203 -15.02 -19.96 -6.67
N GLU A 204 -14.81 -21.13 -7.28
CA GLU A 204 -15.70 -22.27 -7.08
C GLU A 204 -15.73 -22.70 -5.62
N TRP A 205 -14.57 -22.80 -4.96
CA TRP A 205 -14.51 -23.11 -3.52
C TRP A 205 -15.19 -22.04 -2.66
N VAL A 206 -15.01 -20.76 -2.99
CA VAL A 206 -15.70 -19.64 -2.31
C VAL A 206 -17.22 -19.75 -2.49
N ARG A 207 -17.70 -19.99 -3.71
CA ARG A 207 -19.14 -20.03 -4.03
C ARG A 207 -19.85 -21.29 -3.55
N THR A 208 -19.11 -22.38 -3.35
CA THR A 208 -19.68 -23.65 -2.87
C THR A 208 -19.40 -23.80 -1.38
N THR A 209 -18.17 -24.11 -1.01
CA THR A 209 -17.83 -24.58 0.33
C THR A 209 -18.05 -23.52 1.41
N MET A 210 -17.67 -22.25 1.15
CA MET A 210 -17.86 -21.20 2.16
C MET A 210 -19.33 -20.81 2.33
N ILE A 211 -20.11 -20.78 1.24
CA ILE A 211 -21.55 -20.52 1.27
C ILE A 211 -22.31 -21.67 1.93
N ASP A 212 -22.06 -22.91 1.50
CA ASP A 212 -22.73 -24.11 2.02
C ASP A 212 -22.49 -24.28 3.53
N ARG A 213 -21.33 -23.86 4.02
CA ARG A 213 -20.98 -23.86 5.45
C ARG A 213 -21.39 -22.60 6.19
N GLY A 214 -21.99 -21.62 5.52
CA GLY A 214 -22.47 -20.37 6.10
C GLY A 214 -21.36 -19.47 6.66
N THR A 215 -20.13 -19.55 6.12
CA THR A 215 -19.02 -18.70 6.57
C THR A 215 -18.97 -17.35 5.85
N ILE A 216 -19.70 -17.21 4.74
CA ILE A 216 -19.93 -15.96 4.00
C ILE A 216 -21.38 -15.87 3.54
N SER A 217 -21.83 -14.67 3.15
CA SER A 217 -23.13 -14.47 2.52
C SER A 217 -23.11 -14.91 1.05
N SER A 218 -24.29 -15.19 0.49
CA SER A 218 -24.40 -15.58 -0.93
C SER A 218 -24.05 -14.46 -1.90
N THR A 219 -24.05 -13.20 -1.45
CA THR A 219 -23.73 -12.02 -2.26
C THR A 219 -22.27 -11.60 -2.14
N ASP A 220 -21.52 -12.12 -1.17
CA ASP A 220 -20.10 -11.77 -1.00
C ASP A 220 -19.24 -12.10 -2.23
N PRO A 221 -19.46 -13.22 -2.95
CA PRO A 221 -18.72 -13.51 -4.18
C PRO A 221 -19.00 -12.53 -5.33
N ASP A 222 -20.09 -11.75 -5.28
CA ASP A 222 -20.43 -10.76 -6.31
C ASP A 222 -19.50 -9.53 -6.24
N LEU A 223 -18.75 -9.39 -5.15
CA LEU A 223 -17.69 -8.39 -5.00
C LEU A 223 -16.49 -8.67 -5.91
N LEU A 224 -16.37 -9.89 -6.44
CA LEU A 224 -15.27 -10.32 -7.30
C LEU A 224 -15.71 -10.37 -8.75
N HIS A 225 -15.16 -9.48 -9.58
CA HIS A 225 -15.43 -9.47 -11.01
C HIS A 225 -14.29 -10.14 -11.77
N VAL A 226 -14.59 -11.25 -12.44
CA VAL A 226 -13.60 -12.01 -13.21
C VAL A 226 -13.67 -11.61 -14.67
N VAL A 227 -12.51 -11.36 -15.27
CA VAL A 227 -12.35 -10.90 -16.66
C VAL A 227 -11.17 -11.63 -17.30
N ASP A 228 -11.16 -11.73 -18.63
CA ASP A 228 -10.09 -12.43 -19.36
C ASP A 228 -9.15 -11.48 -20.12
N GLY A 229 -9.48 -10.18 -20.18
CA GLY A 229 -8.73 -9.17 -20.92
C GLY A 229 -8.33 -7.97 -20.07
N ALA A 230 -7.21 -7.34 -20.44
CA ALA A 230 -6.74 -6.11 -19.82
C ALA A 230 -7.74 -4.95 -19.98
N GLU A 231 -8.31 -4.79 -21.16
CA GLU A 231 -9.31 -3.74 -21.46
C GLU A 231 -10.55 -3.87 -20.57
N GLU A 232 -11.10 -5.08 -20.47
CA GLU A 232 -12.27 -5.38 -19.64
C GLU A 232 -12.00 -5.09 -18.15
N ALA A 233 -10.82 -5.46 -17.65
CA ALA A 233 -10.39 -5.14 -16.29
C ALA A 233 -10.35 -3.64 -16.02
N VAL A 234 -9.74 -2.88 -16.94
CA VAL A 234 -9.61 -1.42 -16.84
C VAL A 234 -10.98 -0.75 -16.89
N ASP A 235 -11.82 -1.12 -17.86
CA ASP A 235 -13.16 -0.55 -18.04
C ASP A 235 -14.05 -0.79 -16.81
N TYR A 236 -14.00 -2.01 -16.26
CA TYR A 236 -14.75 -2.34 -15.04
C TYR A 236 -14.29 -1.48 -13.86
N VAL A 237 -12.98 -1.48 -13.53
CA VAL A 237 -12.45 -0.79 -12.35
C VAL A 237 -12.62 0.71 -12.49
N VAL A 238 -12.23 1.30 -13.62
CA VAL A 238 -12.34 2.75 -13.86
C VAL A 238 -13.80 3.19 -13.90
N GLY A 239 -14.67 2.41 -14.57
CA GLY A 239 -16.09 2.72 -14.65
C GLY A 239 -16.75 2.71 -13.27
N ALA A 240 -16.44 1.71 -12.44
CA ALA A 240 -16.94 1.63 -11.07
C ALA A 240 -16.36 2.73 -10.17
N ALA A 241 -15.04 2.94 -10.19
CA ALA A 241 -14.37 4.00 -9.43
C ALA A 241 -14.94 5.39 -9.74
N ARG A 242 -15.16 5.71 -11.02
CA ARG A 242 -15.78 6.99 -11.42
C ARG A 242 -17.22 7.14 -10.91
N ARG A 243 -18.02 6.08 -10.96
CA ARG A 243 -19.39 6.11 -10.40
C ARG A 243 -19.37 6.37 -8.90
N LEU A 244 -18.47 5.73 -8.17
CA LEU A 244 -18.33 5.91 -6.72
C LEU A 244 -17.90 7.32 -6.36
N ARG A 245 -16.88 7.86 -7.05
CA ARG A 245 -16.44 9.26 -6.84
C ARG A 245 -17.55 10.27 -7.14
N ASN A 246 -18.31 10.08 -8.21
CA ASN A 246 -19.42 10.97 -8.56
C ASN A 246 -20.60 10.85 -7.59
N GLY A 247 -20.86 9.66 -7.05
CA GLY A 247 -21.91 9.43 -6.04
C GLY A 247 -21.57 10.00 -4.66
N GLN A 248 -20.28 10.10 -4.32
CA GLN A 248 -19.81 10.72 -3.06
C GLN A 248 -19.80 12.26 -3.11
N GLY A 249 -19.76 12.86 -4.30
CA GLY A 249 -19.78 14.32 -4.49
C GLY A 249 -21.17 14.97 -4.48
N GLY A 250 -22.22 14.19 -4.22
CA GLY A 250 -23.62 14.64 -4.26
C GLY A 250 -24.35 14.66 -2.90
N ALA A 251 -23.62 14.61 -1.78
CA ALA A 251 -24.17 14.68 -0.42
C ALA A 251 -23.78 15.98 0.28
#